data_AF-A0A7V5G747-F1
#
_entry.id   AF-A0A7V5G747-F1
#
_cell.length_a   1.000
_cell.length_b   1.000
_cell.length_c   1.000
_cell.angle_alpha   90.00
_cell.angle_beta   90.00
_cell.angle_gamma   90.00
#
_symmetry.space_group_name_H-M   'P 1'
#
loop_
_entity.id
_entity.type
_entity.pdbx_description
1 polymer ?
#
loop_
_entity_poly.entity_id
_entity_poly.type
_entity_poly.pdbx_seq_one_letter_code
_entity_poly.pdbx_strand_id
1 'polypeptide(L)' 'MLFIMIHQQKLTQAKTKLMLENPYFGTLVSSLSFEQNSNIASISHQNDKFIYNEEYLEVLTIDEIATHLANSAMPSL' A
#
# COMPACT_ATOMS: atom_id res chain seq x y z
N MET A 1 19.12 -9.39 -2.06
CA MET A 1 18.17 -10.36 -1.46
C MET A 1 17.51 -9.85 -0.16
N LEU A 2 18.07 -8.87 0.57
CA LEU A 2 17.50 -8.33 1.82
C LEU A 2 16.32 -7.35 1.59
N PHE A 3 16.36 -6.54 0.53
CA PHE A 3 15.40 -5.46 0.24
C PHE A 3 13.97 -5.96 -0.07
N ILE A 4 13.83 -7.10 -0.76
CA ILE A 4 12.53 -7.66 -1.17
C ILE A 4 11.58 -7.92 0.02
N MET A 5 12.12 -8.14 1.22
CA MET A 5 11.32 -8.49 2.41
C MET A 5 10.78 -7.26 3.16
N ILE A 6 11.47 -6.12 3.10
CA ILE A 6 11.14 -4.96 3.95
C ILE A 6 9.83 -4.31 3.48
N HIS A 7 9.70 -4.02 2.19
CA HIS A 7 8.49 -3.38 1.67
C HIS A 7 7.24 -4.26 1.84
N GLN A 8 7.35 -5.58 1.66
CA GLN A 8 6.24 -6.52 1.86
C GLN A 8 5.78 -6.57 3.32
N GLN A 9 6.72 -6.55 4.27
CA GLN A 9 6.41 -6.47 5.70
C GLN A 9 5.66 -5.18 6.03
N LYS A 10 6.11 -4.04 5.50
CA LYS A 10 5.47 -2.75 5.75
C LYS A 10 4.07 -2.66 5.14
N LEU A 11 3.87 -3.19 3.93
CA LEU A 11 2.53 -3.34 3.33
C LEU A 11 1.63 -4.21 4.20
N THR A 12 2.14 -5.33 4.71
CA THR A 12 1.38 -6.23 5.59
C THR A 12 0.99 -5.54 6.90
N GLN A 13 1.91 -4.81 7.52
CA GLN A 13 1.67 -4.05 8.75
C GLN A 13 0.64 -2.94 8.52
N ALA A 14 0.76 -2.17 7.43
CA ALA A 14 -0.19 -1.12 7.09
C ALA A 14 -1.61 -1.67 6.83
N LYS A 15 -1.73 -2.79 6.10
CA LYS A 15 -3.01 -3.49 5.92
C LYS A 15 -3.60 -3.93 7.26
N THR A 16 -2.79 -4.57 8.10
CA THR A 16 -3.21 -5.06 9.42
C THR A 16 -3.69 -3.90 10.29
N LYS A 17 -2.95 -2.79 10.29
CA LYS A 17 -3.33 -1.56 11.00
C LYS A 17 -4.70 -1.07 10.54
N LEU A 18 -4.93 -0.96 9.23
CA LEU A 18 -6.24 -0.55 8.70
C LEU A 18 -7.35 -1.54 9.09
N MET A 19 -7.11 -2.85 9.04
CA MET A 19 -8.10 -3.84 9.45
C MET A 19 -8.49 -3.73 10.93
N LEU A 20 -7.55 -3.40 11.81
CA LEU A 20 -7.78 -3.30 13.25
C LEU A 20 -8.35 -1.94 13.67
N GLU A 21 -7.77 -0.85 13.15
CA GLU A 21 -8.08 0.52 13.59
C GLU A 21 -9.16 1.18 12.73
N ASN A 22 -9.28 0.79 11.46
CA ASN A 22 -10.21 1.40 10.49
C ASN A 22 -10.89 0.34 9.60
N PRO A 23 -11.74 -0.55 10.16
CA PRO A 23 -12.17 -1.78 9.48
C PRO A 23 -12.81 -1.58 8.09
N TYR A 24 -13.52 -0.47 7.87
CA TYR A 24 -14.06 -0.11 6.55
C TYR A 24 -12.96 0.00 5.48
N PHE A 25 -11.90 0.77 5.76
CA PHE A 25 -10.75 0.87 4.87
C PHE A 25 -9.98 -0.45 4.79
N GLY A 26 -9.92 -1.21 5.89
CA GLY A 26 -9.37 -2.57 5.89
C GLY A 26 -10.07 -3.48 4.87
N THR A 27 -11.40 -3.42 4.78
CA THR A 27 -12.18 -4.17 3.78
C THR A 27 -11.88 -3.69 2.37
N LEU A 28 -11.86 -2.39 2.11
CA LEU A 28 -11.55 -1.85 0.77
C LEU A 28 -10.14 -2.22 0.32
N VAL A 29 -9.14 -2.11 1.20
CA VAL A 29 -7.75 -2.45 0.88
C VAL A 29 -7.56 -3.94 0.63
N SER A 30 -8.43 -4.80 1.17
CA SER A 30 -8.36 -6.25 0.95
C SER A 30 -8.65 -6.66 -0.51
N SER A 31 -9.34 -5.81 -1.29
CA SER A 31 -9.59 -6.05 -2.72
C SER A 31 -8.53 -5.46 -3.65
N LEU A 32 -7.57 -4.68 -3.13
CA LEU A 32 -6.51 -4.10 -3.95
C LEU A 32 -5.53 -5.18 -4.44
N SER A 33 -5.16 -5.08 -5.71
CA SER A 33 -4.01 -5.78 -6.26
C SER A 33 -2.74 -4.97 -6.05
N PHE A 34 -1.58 -5.63 -5.90
CA PHE A 34 -0.31 -4.96 -5.62
C PHE A 34 0.69 -5.24 -6.75
N GLU A 35 1.34 -4.19 -7.25
CA GLU A 35 2.38 -4.29 -8.26
C GLU A 35 3.60 -3.45 -7.88
N GLN A 36 4.73 -4.11 -7.74
CA GLN A 36 6.01 -3.41 -7.62
C GLN A 36 6.45 -2.95 -9.01
N ASN A 37 6.85 -1.68 -9.14
CA ASN A 37 7.35 -1.11 -10.38
C ASN A 37 8.44 -0.06 -10.09
N SER A 38 9.69 -0.41 -10.35
CA SER A 38 10.83 0.49 -10.12
C SER A 38 10.95 1.62 -11.15
N ASN A 39 10.14 1.63 -12.21
CA ASN A 39 10.15 2.70 -13.22
C ASN A 39 9.31 3.92 -12.82
N ILE A 40 8.54 3.84 -11.73
CA ILE A 40 7.84 5.00 -11.15
C ILE A 40 8.63 5.57 -9.97
N ALA A 41 8.44 6.86 -9.70
CA ALA A 41 9.17 7.54 -8.62
C ALA A 41 8.62 7.25 -7.22
N SER A 42 7.32 6.93 -7.11
CA SER A 42 6.65 6.78 -5.82
C SER A 42 5.52 5.74 -5.86
N ILE A 43 4.27 6.18 -5.85
CA ILE A 43 3.07 5.36 -5.78
C ILE A 43 2.10 5.83 -6.87
N SER A 44 1.41 4.89 -7.51
CA SER A 44 0.37 5.13 -8.50
C SER A 44 -0.80 4.16 -8.31
N HIS A 45 -1.99 4.55 -8.76
CA HIS A 45 -3.20 3.76 -8.66
C HIS A 45 -3.88 3.65 -10.02
N GLN A 46 -4.09 2.43 -10.50
CA GLN A 46 -4.78 2.16 -11.76
C GLN A 46 -5.63 0.89 -11.64
N ASN A 47 -6.93 0.97 -11.92
CA ASN A 47 -7.82 -0.20 -11.99
C ASN A 47 -7.71 -1.13 -10.76
N ASP A 48 -7.94 -0.59 -9.56
CA ASP A 48 -7.83 -1.33 -8.28
C ASP A 48 -6.44 -1.91 -7.98
N LYS A 49 -5.41 -1.43 -8.69
CA LYS A 49 -4.01 -1.82 -8.48
C LYS A 49 -3.23 -0.71 -7.78
N PHE A 50 -2.64 -1.07 -6.65
CA PHE A 50 -1.64 -0.28 -5.93
C PHE A 50 -0.26 -0.55 -6.54
N ILE A 51 0.22 0.38 -7.37
CA ILE A 51 1.52 0.30 -8.03
C ILE A 51 2.51 1.11 -7.20
N TYR A 52 3.66 0.53 -6.84
CA TYR A 52 4.62 1.18 -5.95
C TYR A 52 6.07 0.94 -6.35
N ASN A 53 6.91 1.94 -6.14
CA ASN A 53 8.35 1.80 -6.10
C ASN A 53 8.77 1.28 -4.72
N GLU A 54 9.58 0.22 -4.67
CA GLU A 54 9.97 -0.40 -3.39
C GLU A 54 10.87 0.51 -2.55
N GLU A 55 11.82 1.22 -3.16
CA GLU A 55 12.75 2.13 -2.47
C GLU A 55 11.99 3.30 -1.84
N TYR A 56 10.97 3.81 -2.55
CA TYR A 56 10.08 4.83 -2.00
C TYR A 56 9.26 4.29 -0.83
N LEU A 57 8.70 3.09 -0.95
CA LEU A 57 7.89 2.49 0.12
C LEU A 57 8.72 2.17 1.39
N GLU A 58 10.02 1.93 1.22
CA GLU A 58 10.96 1.68 2.33
C GLU A 58 11.23 2.90 3.20
N VAL A 59 11.14 4.12 2.66
CA VAL A 59 11.35 5.33 3.47
C VAL A 59 10.08 5.83 4.17
N LEU A 60 8.90 5.36 3.75
CA LEU A 60 7.63 5.74 4.36
C LEU A 60 7.38 5.06 5.72
N THR A 61 6.74 5.74 6.65
CA THR A 61 6.22 5.12 7.87
C THR A 61 5.04 4.18 7.57
N ILE A 62 4.67 3.32 8.52
CA ILE A 62 3.49 2.45 8.39
C ILE A 62 2.21 3.26 8.24
N ASP A 63 2.11 4.42 8.92
CA ASP A 63 0.94 5.30 8.85
C ASP A 63 0.82 6.00 7.49
N GLU A 64 1.95 6.42 6.89
CA GLU A 64 1.96 6.97 5.53
C GLU A 64 1.54 5.91 4.51
N ILE A 65 2.06 4.69 4.63
CA ILE A 65 1.64 3.58 3.76
C ILE A 65 0.14 3.29 3.94
N ALA A 66 -0.36 3.23 5.17
CA ALA A 66 -1.78 3.02 5.44
C ALA A 66 -2.66 4.11 4.80
N THR A 67 -2.22 5.37 4.87
CA THR A 67 -2.91 6.50 4.23
C THR A 67 -2.96 6.34 2.71
N HIS A 68 -1.82 5.99 2.09
CA HIS A 68 -1.80 5.69 0.65
C HIS A 68 -2.77 4.56 0.30
N LEU A 69 -2.72 3.44 1.02
CA LEU A 69 -3.62 2.29 0.78
C LEU A 69 -5.09 2.68 0.89
N ALA A 70 -5.48 3.42 1.93
CA ALA A 70 -6.85 3.88 2.12
C ALA A 70 -7.30 4.75 0.94
N ASN A 71 -6.50 5.74 0.54
CA ASN A 71 -6.80 6.61 -0.60
C ASN A 71 -6.92 5.83 -1.92
N SER A 72 -6.14 4.77 -2.07
CA SER A 72 -6.13 3.93 -3.29
C SER A 72 -7.36 3.06 -3.41
N ALA A 73 -7.88 2.60 -2.26
CA ALA A 73 -9.00 1.68 -2.19
C ALA A 73 -10.36 2.42 -2.21
N MET A 74 -10.34 3.74 -2.07
CA MET A 74 -11.54 4.55 -2.15
C MET A 74 -12.06 4.54 -3.59
N PRO A 75 -13.33 4.16 -3.82
CA PRO A 75 -13.97 4.31 -5.12
C PRO A 75 -13.95 5.79 -5.52
N SER A 76 -13.66 6.07 -6.80
CA SER A 76 -13.87 7.40 -7.36
C SER A 76 -15.37 7.72 -7.28
N LEU A 77 -15.73 8.83 -6.64
CA LEU A 77 -17.10 9.36 -6.61
C LEU A 77 -17.60 9.67 -8.02
#